data_AF-A0A226QSZ3-F1
#
_entry.id   AF-A0A226QSZ3-F1
#
_cell.length_a   1.000
_cell.length_b   1.000
_cell.length_c   1.000
_cell.angle_alpha   90.00
_cell.angle_beta   90.00
_cell.angle_gamma   90.00
#
_symmetry.space_group_name_H-M   'P 1'
#
loop_
_entity.id
_entity.type
_entity.pdbx_description
1 polymer ?
#
loop_
_entity_poly.entity_id
_entity_poly.type
_entity_poly.pdbx_seq_one_letter_code
_entity_poly.pdbx_strand_id
1 'polypeptide(L)'
;MSFILNMIREKVASAIQVDVQPAQYGKYPVTVKDISNSVTAGWTLVYRVDKSRYNDDLFSTTGRFAELHIPNFSQLYSHLQVVYSKFQNGEGVEQRYNTRFATYPMNDQLWFTALQRKNGVSITMTVIDQNSPFHMLTTNFFVTISEHTNAPYLVGYDSCYDRNTDTFVDKYNSHMLPPKKRYIPIHKNGADAPSLIKAAGQGAQNGMVMIDENQTEIVYIQEMSNERRMLAGIYERMIMEVAFEKAKELIVNQTPAQALGSFGGFQGFQNQNWTANTAFGQAAAWNQQQQAQQQMQQPVQFQDQPQPAFSGSQGSFQNPIDITKPEINDENLPF
;
A
#
# COMPACT_ATOMS: atom_id res chain seq x y z
N MET A 1 -2.11 19.47 -21.02
CA MET A 1 -2.10 18.01 -20.77
C MET A 1 -2.14 17.29 -22.11
N SER A 2 -1.49 16.13 -22.25
CA SER A 2 -1.56 15.34 -23.49
C SER A 2 -2.95 14.69 -23.63
N PHE A 3 -3.38 14.43 -24.86
CA PHE A 3 -4.66 13.77 -25.18
C PHE A 3 -4.87 12.47 -24.38
N ILE A 4 -3.81 11.67 -24.24
CA ILE A 4 -3.84 10.39 -23.50
C ILE A 4 -4.10 10.62 -22.00
N LEU A 5 -3.50 11.64 -21.39
CA LEU A 5 -3.72 11.95 -19.98
C LEU A 5 -5.15 12.40 -19.72
N ASN A 6 -5.74 13.20 -20.61
CA ASN A 6 -7.14 13.62 -20.51
C ASN A 6 -8.08 12.41 -20.63
N MET A 7 -7.81 11.51 -21.58
CA MET A 7 -8.61 10.29 -21.75
C MET A 7 -8.57 9.40 -20.51
N ILE A 8 -7.40 9.20 -19.89
CA ILE A 8 -7.27 8.43 -18.64
C ILE A 8 -8.03 9.14 -17.51
N ARG A 9 -7.90 10.47 -17.40
CA ARG A 9 -8.59 11.26 -16.38
C ARG A 9 -10.11 11.15 -16.50
N GLU A 10 -10.67 11.30 -17.70
CA GLU A 10 -12.10 11.16 -17.99
C GLU A 10 -12.60 9.74 -17.68
N LYS A 11 -11.81 8.73 -18.07
CA LYS A 11 -12.11 7.34 -17.74
C LYS A 11 -12.18 7.11 -16.24
N VAL A 12 -11.15 7.52 -15.51
CA VAL A 12 -11.12 7.42 -14.06
C VAL A 12 -12.30 8.18 -13.45
N ALA A 13 -12.57 9.41 -13.89
CA ALA A 13 -13.62 10.25 -13.32
C ALA A 13 -15.04 9.69 -13.48
N SER A 14 -15.31 9.00 -14.59
CA SER A 14 -16.58 8.33 -14.85
C SER A 14 -16.69 6.94 -14.22
N ALA A 15 -15.56 6.28 -13.94
CA ALA A 15 -15.49 4.92 -13.44
C ALA A 15 -15.33 4.80 -11.91
N ILE A 16 -15.15 5.91 -11.18
CA ILE A 16 -14.97 5.88 -9.72
C ILE A 16 -16.09 6.59 -8.96
N GLN A 17 -16.49 5.97 -7.84
CA GLN A 17 -17.25 6.58 -6.78
C GLN A 17 -16.32 6.91 -5.61
N VAL A 18 -16.50 8.08 -5.00
CA VAL A 18 -15.67 8.55 -3.88
C VAL A 18 -16.54 8.71 -2.65
N ASP A 19 -16.08 8.18 -1.53
CA ASP A 19 -16.67 8.35 -0.22
C ASP A 19 -15.61 8.86 0.76
N VAL A 20 -16.01 9.74 1.67
CA VAL A 20 -15.10 10.31 2.68
C VAL A 20 -15.63 9.96 4.05
N GLN A 21 -14.82 9.19 4.79
CA GLN A 21 -15.14 8.86 6.17
C GLN A 21 -14.71 10.00 7.11
N PRO A 22 -15.34 10.10 8.29
CA PRO A 22 -14.92 11.06 9.32
C PRO A 22 -13.44 10.94 9.66
N ALA A 23 -12.83 12.08 10.01
CA ALA A 23 -11.41 12.12 10.33
C ALA A 23 -11.07 11.18 11.50
N GLN A 24 -10.11 10.28 11.27
CA GLN A 24 -9.57 9.39 12.29
C GLN A 24 -8.10 9.73 12.53
N TYR A 25 -7.74 10.09 13.77
CA TYR A 25 -6.39 10.53 14.15
C TYR A 25 -5.83 11.68 13.29
N GLY A 26 -6.70 12.61 12.88
CA GLY A 26 -6.32 13.75 12.05
C GLY A 26 -6.18 13.46 10.55
N LYS A 27 -6.45 12.23 10.11
CA LYS A 27 -6.46 11.82 8.71
C LYS A 27 -7.86 11.54 8.22
N TYR A 28 -8.17 11.90 6.98
CA TYR A 28 -9.44 11.60 6.33
C TYR A 28 -9.27 10.35 5.47
N PRO A 29 -9.95 9.23 5.79
CA PRO A 29 -10.00 8.10 4.88
C PRO A 29 -10.88 8.47 3.67
N VAL A 30 -10.26 8.54 2.50
CA VAL A 30 -10.94 8.72 1.22
C VAL A 30 -10.99 7.37 0.52
N THR A 31 -12.18 6.80 0.41
CA THR A 31 -12.43 5.52 -0.23
C THR A 31 -12.81 5.76 -1.68
N VAL A 32 -12.07 5.13 -2.60
CA VAL A 32 -12.32 5.17 -4.03
C VAL A 32 -12.79 3.80 -4.47
N LYS A 33 -14.04 3.70 -4.90
CA LYS A 33 -14.65 2.46 -5.38
C LYS A 33 -14.73 2.45 -6.89
N ASP A 34 -14.34 1.34 -7.50
CA ASP A 34 -14.57 1.08 -8.92
C ASP A 34 -16.06 0.73 -9.15
N ILE A 35 -16.72 1.52 -10.00
CA ILE A 35 -18.11 1.33 -10.42
C ILE A 35 -18.23 1.03 -11.93
N SER A 36 -17.11 0.80 -12.60
CA SER A 36 -17.08 0.42 -14.01
C SER A 36 -17.55 -1.03 -14.24
N ASN A 37 -17.79 -1.36 -15.50
CA ASN A 37 -17.96 -2.76 -15.94
C ASN A 37 -16.59 -3.38 -16.25
N SER A 38 -15.81 -3.68 -15.21
CA SER A 38 -14.46 -4.25 -15.32
C SER A 38 -14.26 -5.41 -14.33
N VAL A 39 -13.14 -6.12 -14.45
CA VAL A 39 -12.78 -7.20 -13.50
C VAL A 39 -12.59 -6.71 -12.06
N THR A 40 -12.34 -5.41 -11.86
CA THR A 40 -12.20 -4.81 -10.53
C THR A 40 -13.47 -4.12 -10.04
N ALA A 41 -14.61 -4.33 -10.71
CA ALA A 41 -15.87 -3.74 -10.29
C ALA A 41 -16.16 -4.04 -8.81
N GLY A 42 -16.44 -2.98 -8.05
CA GLY A 42 -16.68 -3.05 -6.61
C GLY A 42 -15.44 -3.02 -5.73
N TRP A 43 -14.22 -3.16 -6.28
CA TRP A 43 -12.99 -3.03 -5.52
C TRP A 43 -12.86 -1.62 -4.97
N THR A 44 -12.18 -1.47 -3.82
CA THR A 44 -11.97 -0.15 -3.23
C THR A 44 -10.52 0.10 -2.85
N LEU A 45 -10.02 1.27 -3.19
CA LEU A 45 -8.75 1.81 -2.69
C LEU A 45 -9.02 2.81 -1.57
N VAL A 46 -8.32 2.68 -0.45
CA VAL A 46 -8.43 3.64 0.66
C VAL A 46 -7.18 4.50 0.72
N TYR A 47 -7.35 5.81 0.54
CA TYR A 47 -6.30 6.80 0.73
C TYR A 47 -6.46 7.45 2.11
N ARG A 48 -5.38 7.51 2.88
CA ARG A 48 -5.37 8.27 4.14
C ARG A 48 -4.75 9.63 3.86
N VAL A 49 -5.61 10.66 3.76
CA VAL A 49 -5.20 12.00 3.35
C VAL A 49 -5.17 12.97 4.52
N ASP A 50 -4.29 13.94 4.40
CA ASP A 50 -4.15 15.07 5.32
C ASP A 50 -4.72 16.32 4.64
N LYS A 51 -5.32 17.22 5.43
CA LYS A 51 -5.72 18.54 4.94
C LYS A 51 -4.53 19.49 5.03
N SER A 52 -4.20 20.14 3.93
CA SER A 52 -3.18 21.17 3.86
C SER A 52 -3.56 22.37 4.72
N ARG A 53 -2.59 22.84 5.50
CA ARG A 53 -2.75 24.04 6.34
C ARG A 53 -2.78 25.33 5.52
N TYR A 54 -2.32 25.30 4.27
CA TYR A 54 -2.02 26.52 3.49
C TYR A 54 -3.01 26.80 2.37
N ASN A 55 -3.65 25.79 1.80
CA ASN A 55 -4.45 25.94 0.58
C ASN A 55 -5.75 25.11 0.57
N ASP A 56 -6.20 24.64 1.75
CA ASP A 56 -7.38 23.79 1.92
C ASP A 56 -7.39 22.50 1.07
N ASP A 57 -6.27 22.15 0.43
CA ASP A 57 -6.17 20.95 -0.40
C ASP A 57 -6.02 19.68 0.44
N LEU A 58 -6.54 18.58 -0.08
CA LEU A 58 -6.28 17.24 0.43
C LEU A 58 -5.08 16.64 -0.29
N PHE A 59 -4.20 15.98 0.47
CA PHE A 59 -3.06 15.27 -0.11
C PHE A 59 -2.75 14.00 0.67
N SER A 60 -2.20 12.99 -0.02
CA SER A 60 -1.67 11.78 0.62
C SER A 60 -0.19 11.98 0.92
N THR A 61 0.20 11.89 2.19
CA THR A 61 1.60 11.95 2.62
C THR A 61 2.45 10.83 2.04
N THR A 62 1.85 9.68 1.72
CA THR A 62 2.54 8.53 1.15
C THR A 62 2.61 8.56 -0.37
N GLY A 63 1.81 9.41 -1.02
CA GLY A 63 1.68 9.46 -2.47
C GLY A 63 1.05 8.21 -3.10
N ARG A 64 0.42 7.34 -2.30
CA ARG A 64 -0.24 6.10 -2.74
C ARG A 64 -1.43 5.74 -1.87
N PHE A 65 -2.19 4.72 -2.27
CA PHE A 65 -3.25 4.15 -1.43
C PHE A 65 -2.65 3.34 -0.27
N ALA A 66 -3.41 3.23 0.82
CA ALA A 66 -3.01 2.53 2.04
C ALA A 66 -3.61 1.13 2.13
N GLU A 67 -4.81 0.92 1.57
CA GLU A 67 -5.51 -0.36 1.63
C GLU A 67 -6.22 -0.63 0.30
N LEU A 68 -6.25 -1.89 -0.12
CA LEU A 68 -7.06 -2.42 -1.20
C LEU A 68 -8.08 -3.40 -0.62
N HIS A 69 -9.35 -3.22 -0.95
CA HIS A 69 -10.40 -4.17 -0.59
C HIS A 69 -10.91 -4.84 -1.87
N ILE A 70 -10.87 -6.16 -1.90
CA ILE A 70 -11.27 -7.01 -3.01
C ILE A 70 -12.54 -7.77 -2.58
N PRO A 71 -13.74 -7.37 -3.03
CA PRO A 71 -14.95 -8.16 -2.82
C PRO A 71 -14.94 -9.42 -3.70
N ASN A 72 -15.81 -10.37 -3.37
CA ASN A 72 -15.92 -11.66 -4.05
C ASN A 72 -14.58 -12.41 -4.14
N PHE A 73 -13.76 -12.30 -3.08
CA PHE A 73 -12.38 -12.79 -3.11
C PHE A 73 -12.30 -14.30 -3.32
N SER A 74 -13.31 -15.07 -2.93
CA SER A 74 -13.41 -16.51 -3.20
C SER A 74 -13.16 -16.89 -4.67
N GLN A 75 -13.63 -16.07 -5.62
CA GLN A 75 -13.40 -16.28 -7.05
C GLN A 75 -11.92 -16.08 -7.42
N LEU A 76 -11.33 -14.96 -6.96
CA LEU A 76 -9.91 -14.69 -7.17
C LEU A 76 -9.04 -15.74 -6.48
N TYR A 77 -9.42 -16.21 -5.31
CA TYR A 77 -8.73 -17.25 -4.58
C TYR A 77 -8.72 -18.57 -5.35
N SER A 78 -9.83 -18.94 -5.99
CA SER A 78 -9.90 -20.11 -6.87
C SER A 78 -8.94 -19.97 -8.06
N HIS A 79 -8.83 -18.77 -8.63
CA HIS A 79 -7.85 -18.48 -9.70
C HIS A 79 -6.40 -18.65 -9.20
N LEU A 80 -6.09 -18.16 -8.00
CA LEU A 80 -4.77 -18.33 -7.38
C LEU A 80 -4.44 -19.81 -7.17
N GLN A 81 -5.41 -20.63 -6.74
CA GLN A 81 -5.22 -22.08 -6.58
C GLN A 81 -4.92 -22.77 -7.93
N VAL A 82 -5.63 -22.40 -9.00
CA VAL A 82 -5.37 -22.92 -10.34
C VAL A 82 -3.95 -22.55 -10.79
N VAL A 83 -3.57 -21.27 -10.67
CA VAL A 83 -2.22 -20.79 -11.02
C VAL A 83 -1.16 -21.54 -10.22
N TYR A 84 -1.36 -21.70 -8.90
CA TYR A 84 -0.45 -22.47 -8.05
C TYR A 84 -0.31 -23.92 -8.52
N SER A 85 -1.42 -24.60 -8.79
CA SER A 85 -1.41 -25.99 -9.25
C SER A 85 -0.68 -26.15 -10.59
N LYS A 86 -0.96 -25.27 -11.56
CA LYS A 86 -0.28 -25.26 -12.87
C LYS A 86 1.22 -25.08 -12.72
N PHE A 87 1.62 -24.11 -11.88
CA PHE A 87 3.03 -23.84 -11.60
C PHE A 87 3.73 -25.02 -10.96
N GLN A 88 3.12 -25.66 -9.95
CA GLN A 88 3.69 -26.84 -9.30
C GLN A 88 3.85 -28.00 -10.27
N ASN A 89 2.86 -28.22 -11.14
CA ASN A 89 2.88 -29.24 -12.19
C ASN A 89 3.88 -28.96 -13.33
N GLY A 90 4.55 -27.79 -13.32
CA GLY A 90 5.55 -27.44 -14.33
C GLY A 90 4.97 -26.85 -15.63
N GLU A 91 3.68 -26.54 -15.68
CA GLU A 91 3.04 -25.98 -16.88
C GLU A 91 3.55 -24.55 -17.15
N GLY A 92 4.18 -24.35 -18.31
CA GLY A 92 4.69 -23.03 -18.71
C GLY A 92 5.82 -22.49 -17.83
N VAL A 93 6.48 -23.36 -17.06
CA VAL A 93 7.56 -22.96 -16.16
C VAL A 93 8.88 -22.87 -16.90
N GLU A 94 9.49 -21.71 -16.81
CA GLU A 94 10.84 -21.41 -17.26
C GLU A 94 11.80 -21.37 -16.06
N GLN A 95 13.05 -21.77 -16.30
CA GLN A 95 14.13 -21.58 -15.32
C GLN A 95 14.78 -20.22 -15.58
N ARG A 96 14.74 -19.33 -14.59
CA ARG A 96 15.34 -17.99 -14.67
C ARG A 96 16.20 -17.76 -13.44
N TYR A 97 17.51 -17.57 -13.61
CA TYR A 97 18.47 -17.31 -12.52
C TYR A 97 18.33 -18.26 -11.32
N ASN A 98 18.33 -19.57 -11.58
CA ASN A 98 18.16 -20.63 -10.58
C ASN A 98 16.81 -20.66 -9.84
N THR A 99 15.80 -19.93 -10.32
CA THR A 99 14.43 -20.02 -9.82
C THR A 99 13.44 -20.38 -10.92
N ARG A 100 12.37 -21.10 -10.55
CA ARG A 100 11.24 -21.40 -11.43
C ARG A 100 10.37 -20.15 -11.56
N PHE A 101 9.92 -19.87 -12.77
CA PHE A 101 9.13 -18.70 -13.12
C PHE A 101 8.07 -19.09 -14.16
N ALA A 102 6.87 -18.53 -14.08
CA ALA A 102 5.86 -18.68 -15.13
C ALA A 102 4.91 -17.49 -15.17
N THR A 103 4.29 -17.27 -16.33
CA THR A 103 3.23 -16.27 -16.51
C THR A 103 1.99 -16.92 -17.07
N TYR A 104 0.84 -16.60 -16.48
CA TYR A 104 -0.46 -17.15 -16.84
C TYR A 104 -1.43 -16.00 -17.12
N PRO A 105 -1.77 -15.73 -18.39
CA PRO A 105 -2.92 -14.89 -18.72
C PRO A 105 -4.18 -15.70 -18.37
N MET A 106 -5.03 -15.17 -17.49
CA MET A 106 -6.23 -15.91 -17.07
C MET A 106 -7.39 -15.63 -18.02
N ASN A 107 -7.64 -14.34 -18.23
CA ASN A 107 -8.56 -13.73 -19.20
C ASN A 107 -7.86 -12.41 -19.58
N ASP A 108 -8.13 -11.78 -20.73
CA ASP A 108 -7.49 -10.51 -21.17
C ASP A 108 -7.61 -9.29 -20.21
N GLN A 109 -8.09 -9.54 -18.99
CA GLN A 109 -8.31 -8.65 -17.87
C GLN A 109 -7.34 -8.87 -16.68
N LEU A 110 -6.82 -10.09 -16.48
CA LEU A 110 -5.91 -10.43 -15.38
C LEU A 110 -4.70 -11.23 -15.86
N TRP A 111 -3.53 -10.82 -15.40
CA TRP A 111 -2.26 -11.48 -15.63
C TRP A 111 -1.71 -11.99 -14.30
N PHE A 112 -1.37 -13.28 -14.22
CA PHE A 112 -0.67 -13.84 -13.06
C PHE A 112 0.78 -14.18 -13.39
N THR A 113 1.67 -13.88 -12.47
CA THR A 113 3.10 -14.22 -12.56
C THR A 113 3.47 -15.03 -11.33
N ALA A 114 3.92 -16.27 -11.51
CA ALA A 114 4.35 -17.15 -10.44
C ALA A 114 5.87 -17.21 -10.38
N LEU A 115 6.42 -17.11 -9.18
CA LEU A 115 7.84 -17.16 -8.90
C LEU A 115 8.10 -18.08 -7.70
N GLN A 116 8.98 -19.07 -7.88
CA GLN A 116 9.42 -19.92 -6.79
C GLN A 116 10.20 -19.11 -5.75
N ARG A 117 9.95 -19.38 -4.48
CA ARG A 117 10.69 -18.87 -3.33
C ARG A 117 11.12 -20.07 -2.46
N LYS A 118 12.00 -19.81 -1.49
CA LYS A 118 12.59 -20.83 -0.61
C LYS A 118 11.53 -21.76 0.03
N ASN A 119 10.42 -21.19 0.48
CA ASN A 119 9.37 -21.90 1.23
C ASN A 119 7.99 -21.84 0.56
N GLY A 120 7.91 -21.59 -0.75
CA GLY A 120 6.61 -21.46 -1.41
C GLY A 120 6.67 -20.79 -2.76
N VAL A 121 5.52 -20.30 -3.21
CA VAL A 121 5.34 -19.65 -4.51
C VAL A 121 4.75 -18.26 -4.28
N SER A 122 5.43 -17.25 -4.81
CA SER A 122 4.90 -15.89 -4.91
C SER A 122 4.10 -15.77 -6.20
N ILE A 123 2.82 -15.44 -6.09
CA ILE A 123 1.92 -15.21 -7.23
C ILE A 123 1.57 -13.73 -7.25
N THR A 124 2.08 -13.01 -8.24
CA THR A 124 1.74 -11.62 -8.50
C THR A 124 0.58 -11.56 -9.49
N MET A 125 -0.53 -10.96 -9.08
CA MET A 125 -1.65 -10.63 -9.96
C MET A 125 -1.51 -9.18 -10.43
N THR A 126 -1.67 -8.96 -11.73
CA THR A 126 -1.71 -7.63 -12.35
C THR A 126 -3.02 -7.45 -13.10
N VAL A 127 -3.73 -6.36 -12.84
CA VAL A 127 -4.93 -5.96 -13.58
C VAL A 127 -4.51 -5.41 -14.93
N ILE A 128 -4.88 -6.09 -16.01
CA ILE A 128 -4.64 -5.66 -17.39
C ILE A 128 -5.94 -5.26 -18.10
N ASP A 129 -7.08 -5.31 -17.41
CA ASP A 129 -8.36 -4.84 -17.92
C ASP A 129 -8.28 -3.34 -18.18
N GLN A 130 -8.37 -2.95 -19.45
CA GLN A 130 -8.30 -1.54 -19.82
C GLN A 130 -9.50 -0.75 -19.28
N ASN A 131 -10.67 -1.38 -19.08
CA ASN A 131 -11.89 -0.73 -18.59
C ASN A 131 -11.84 -0.38 -17.11
N SER A 132 -10.98 -1.07 -16.37
CA SER A 132 -10.76 -0.80 -14.95
C SER A 132 -10.11 0.57 -14.74
N PRO A 133 -10.61 1.42 -13.81
CA PRO A 133 -9.86 2.57 -13.32
C PRO A 133 -8.60 2.13 -12.56
N PHE A 134 -8.53 0.88 -12.13
CA PHE A 134 -7.39 0.26 -11.44
C PHE A 134 -6.46 -0.51 -12.38
N HIS A 135 -6.45 -0.15 -13.66
CA HIS A 135 -5.54 -0.72 -14.64
C HIS A 135 -4.07 -0.63 -14.18
N MET A 136 -3.33 -1.73 -14.35
CA MET A 136 -1.96 -1.96 -13.87
C MET A 136 -1.79 -2.05 -12.34
N LEU A 137 -2.88 -2.09 -11.57
CA LEU A 137 -2.81 -2.45 -10.15
C LEU A 137 -2.22 -3.85 -10.00
N THR A 138 -1.22 -3.99 -9.13
CA THR A 138 -0.61 -5.27 -8.82
C THR A 138 -0.89 -5.66 -7.38
N THR A 139 -1.05 -6.95 -7.12
CA THR A 139 -1.17 -7.53 -5.77
C THR A 139 -0.35 -8.80 -5.70
N ASN A 140 0.45 -8.94 -4.64
CA ASN A 140 1.30 -10.10 -4.43
C ASN A 140 0.68 -11.03 -3.39
N PHE A 141 0.51 -12.29 -3.76
CA PHE A 141 0.03 -13.37 -2.91
C PHE A 141 1.17 -14.36 -2.68
N PHE A 142 1.32 -14.86 -1.46
CA PHE A 142 2.34 -15.87 -1.16
C PHE A 142 1.69 -17.16 -0.69
N VAL A 143 1.89 -18.24 -1.44
CA VAL A 143 1.35 -19.56 -1.15
C VAL A 143 2.47 -20.45 -0.63
N THR A 144 2.30 -21.00 0.57
CA THR A 144 3.24 -21.94 1.20
C THR A 144 2.52 -23.26 1.51
N ILE A 145 3.25 -24.27 1.95
CA ILE A 145 2.64 -25.49 2.48
C ILE A 145 2.41 -25.29 3.98
N SER A 146 1.17 -25.46 4.43
CA SER A 146 0.84 -25.39 5.85
C SER A 146 1.51 -26.53 6.61
N GLU A 147 2.20 -26.20 7.70
CA GLU A 147 2.80 -27.20 8.60
C GLU A 147 1.75 -28.08 9.30
N HIS A 148 0.52 -27.58 9.45
CA HIS A 148 -0.54 -28.29 10.16
C HIS A 148 -1.33 -29.25 9.26
N THR A 149 -1.59 -28.87 8.01
CA THR A 149 -2.45 -29.62 7.10
C THR A 149 -1.70 -30.25 5.93
N ASN A 150 -0.40 -29.93 5.78
CA ASN A 150 0.44 -30.29 4.64
C ASN A 150 -0.20 -29.95 3.28
N ALA A 151 -1.07 -28.92 3.27
CA ALA A 151 -1.79 -28.46 2.09
C ALA A 151 -1.35 -27.03 1.71
N PRO A 152 -1.50 -26.62 0.45
CA PRO A 152 -1.24 -25.24 0.04
C PRO A 152 -2.10 -24.26 0.84
N TYR A 153 -1.47 -23.23 1.40
CA TYR A 153 -2.08 -22.20 2.22
C TYR A 153 -1.60 -20.81 1.78
N LEU A 154 -2.54 -19.88 1.62
CA LEU A 154 -2.24 -18.49 1.31
C LEU A 154 -1.88 -17.75 2.59
N VAL A 155 -0.64 -17.27 2.67
CA VAL A 155 -0.15 -16.56 3.85
C VAL A 155 -0.96 -15.28 4.09
N GLY A 156 -1.42 -15.11 5.33
CA GLY A 156 -2.23 -13.97 5.75
C GLY A 156 -3.70 -14.07 5.37
N TYR A 157 -4.15 -15.20 4.79
CA TYR A 157 -5.56 -15.40 4.44
C TYR A 157 -6.47 -15.15 5.64
N ASP A 158 -6.21 -15.79 6.79
CA ASP A 158 -7.10 -15.67 7.96
C ASP A 158 -7.13 -14.26 8.58
N SER A 159 -6.08 -13.46 8.38
CA SER A 159 -6.01 -12.07 8.90
C SER A 159 -6.59 -11.04 7.94
N CYS A 160 -6.62 -11.35 6.65
CA CYS A 160 -6.96 -10.39 5.60
C CYS A 160 -8.30 -10.71 4.93
N TYR A 161 -8.80 -11.95 5.01
CA TYR A 161 -10.04 -12.39 4.40
C TYR A 161 -11.18 -12.48 5.43
N ASP A 162 -12.27 -11.78 5.15
CA ASP A 162 -13.54 -11.93 5.87
C ASP A 162 -14.49 -12.82 5.06
N ARG A 163 -14.78 -14.00 5.60
CA ARG A 163 -15.67 -14.99 4.98
C ARG A 163 -17.14 -14.55 4.95
N ASN A 164 -17.58 -13.70 5.89
CA ASN A 164 -18.98 -13.28 5.96
C ASN A 164 -19.34 -12.30 4.84
N THR A 165 -18.36 -11.47 4.45
CA THR A 165 -18.51 -10.45 3.42
C THR A 165 -17.81 -10.83 2.10
N ASP A 166 -17.18 -12.01 2.05
CA ASP A 166 -16.30 -12.47 0.96
C ASP A 166 -15.31 -11.39 0.50
N THR A 167 -14.72 -10.66 1.45
CA THR A 167 -13.87 -9.50 1.17
C THR A 167 -12.45 -9.75 1.68
N PHE A 168 -11.47 -9.49 0.83
CA PHE A 168 -10.05 -9.52 1.19
C PHE A 168 -9.51 -8.10 1.28
N VAL A 169 -8.89 -7.77 2.41
CA VAL A 169 -8.29 -6.46 2.69
C VAL A 169 -6.78 -6.59 2.70
N ASP A 170 -6.14 -6.07 1.65
CA ASP A 170 -4.69 -5.95 1.61
C ASP A 170 -4.22 -4.55 2.02
N LYS A 171 -3.17 -4.49 2.84
CA LYS A 171 -2.58 -3.23 3.31
C LYS A 171 -1.13 -3.03 2.87
N TYR A 172 -0.49 -4.07 2.33
CA TYR A 172 0.98 -4.12 2.22
C TYR A 172 1.49 -4.67 0.88
N ASN A 173 0.73 -5.54 0.22
CA ASN A 173 1.20 -6.30 -0.92
C ASN A 173 0.72 -5.73 -2.26
N SER A 174 -0.30 -4.87 -2.23
CA SER A 174 -0.92 -4.22 -3.37
C SER A 174 -0.29 -2.86 -3.65
N HIS A 175 -0.08 -2.56 -4.92
CA HIS A 175 0.44 -1.28 -5.38
C HIS A 175 0.22 -1.06 -6.87
N MET A 176 0.03 0.20 -7.28
CA MET A 176 0.07 0.59 -8.69
C MET A 176 1.53 0.73 -9.14
N LEU A 177 2.29 1.57 -8.43
CA LEU A 177 3.73 1.65 -8.57
C LEU A 177 4.42 0.80 -7.51
N PRO A 178 5.41 -0.04 -7.87
CA PRO A 178 6.21 -0.71 -6.87
C PRO A 178 6.76 0.33 -5.89
N PRO A 179 6.69 0.08 -4.57
CA PRO A 179 7.32 0.97 -3.61
C PRO A 179 8.76 1.20 -4.06
N LYS A 180 9.27 2.42 -3.87
CA LYS A 180 10.71 2.70 -4.00
C LYS A 180 11.47 1.87 -2.95
N LYS A 181 11.55 0.55 -3.11
CA LYS A 181 12.60 -0.25 -2.50
C LYS A 181 13.88 0.29 -3.15
N ARG A 182 14.82 0.76 -2.34
CA ARG A 182 16.16 1.11 -2.83
C ARG A 182 16.77 -0.20 -3.32
N TYR A 183 16.61 -0.48 -4.61
CA TYR A 183 17.25 -1.62 -5.23
C TYR A 183 18.75 -1.32 -5.27
N ILE A 184 19.53 -2.16 -4.59
CA ILE A 184 20.97 -2.11 -4.70
C ILE A 184 21.33 -3.10 -5.81
N PRO A 185 21.93 -2.64 -6.92
CA PRO A 185 22.31 -3.53 -7.99
C PRO A 185 23.30 -4.57 -7.47
N ILE A 186 23.07 -5.84 -7.81
CA ILE A 186 23.98 -6.93 -7.55
C ILE A 186 24.87 -7.08 -8.79
N HIS A 187 26.18 -7.12 -8.59
CA HIS A 187 27.17 -7.38 -9.65
C HIS A 187 27.69 -8.81 -9.50
N LYS A 188 27.65 -9.57 -10.60
CA LYS A 188 28.14 -10.94 -10.66
C LYS A 188 29.06 -11.09 -11.88
N ASN A 189 30.34 -11.36 -11.64
CA ASN A 189 31.37 -11.45 -12.68
C ASN A 189 31.47 -12.88 -13.26
N GLY A 190 30.34 -13.45 -13.68
CA GLY A 190 30.23 -14.84 -14.16
C GLY A 190 29.27 -15.68 -13.34
N ALA A 191 28.96 -16.89 -13.81
CA ALA A 191 27.95 -17.76 -13.19
C ALA A 191 28.33 -18.20 -11.75
N ASP A 192 29.62 -18.44 -11.52
CA ASP A 192 30.15 -18.97 -10.24
C ASP A 192 30.78 -17.87 -9.35
N ALA A 193 30.77 -16.61 -9.80
CA ALA A 193 31.33 -15.51 -9.02
C ALA A 193 30.40 -15.13 -7.85
N PRO A 194 30.92 -14.72 -6.68
CA PRO A 194 30.08 -14.24 -5.59
C PRO A 194 29.31 -12.98 -6.01
N SER A 195 28.04 -12.89 -5.59
CA SER A 195 27.23 -11.70 -5.81
C SER A 195 27.74 -10.54 -4.94
N LEU A 196 27.92 -9.36 -5.54
CA LEU A 196 28.47 -8.17 -4.89
C LEU A 196 27.46 -7.02 -4.88
N ILE A 197 27.35 -6.29 -3.77
CA ILE A 197 26.55 -5.06 -3.67
C ILE A 197 27.39 -3.86 -3.26
N LYS A 198 27.01 -2.65 -3.68
CA LYS A 198 27.63 -1.42 -3.20
C LYS A 198 27.06 -1.05 -1.84
N ALA A 199 27.88 -1.12 -0.79
CA ALA A 199 27.46 -0.82 0.58
C ALA A 199 28.15 0.46 1.09
N ALA A 200 27.39 1.35 1.73
CA ALA A 200 27.97 2.48 2.45
C ALA A 200 28.48 1.99 3.81
N GLY A 201 29.80 1.82 3.96
CA GLY A 201 30.43 1.78 5.29
C GLY A 201 31.41 0.65 5.59
N GLN A 202 31.56 -0.38 4.78
CA GLN A 202 32.62 -1.39 4.98
C GLN A 202 33.17 -1.83 3.62
N GLY A 203 34.36 -1.32 3.27
CA GLY A 203 34.98 -1.61 1.98
C GLY A 203 36.02 -2.72 2.10
N ALA A 204 35.79 -3.84 1.41
CA ALA A 204 36.89 -4.42 0.61
C ALA A 204 37.19 -3.47 -0.56
N GLN A 205 38.38 -3.57 -1.16
CA GLN A 205 39.11 -2.58 -1.99
C GLN A 205 38.36 -1.74 -3.07
N ASN A 206 37.06 -1.91 -3.32
CA ASN A 206 36.27 -1.10 -4.25
C ASN A 206 34.88 -0.65 -3.71
N GLY A 207 34.64 -0.72 -2.39
CA GLY A 207 33.35 -0.30 -1.79
C GLY A 207 32.18 -1.26 -2.08
N MET A 208 32.52 -2.49 -2.48
CA MET A 208 31.58 -3.58 -2.74
C MET A 208 31.69 -4.62 -1.62
N VAL A 209 30.56 -5.20 -1.22
CA VAL A 209 30.46 -6.24 -0.19
C VAL A 209 29.83 -7.49 -0.82
N MET A 210 30.38 -8.66 -0.51
CA MET A 210 29.79 -9.94 -0.91
C MET A 210 28.46 -10.15 -0.19
N ILE A 211 27.43 -10.55 -0.93
CA ILE A 211 26.19 -11.01 -0.34
C ILE A 211 26.20 -12.53 -0.25
N ASP A 212 25.75 -13.05 0.90
CA ASP A 212 25.36 -14.44 0.99
C ASP A 212 23.98 -14.60 0.33
N GLU A 213 23.97 -15.19 -0.87
CA GLU A 213 22.73 -15.43 -1.64
C GLU A 213 21.75 -16.36 -0.91
N ASN A 214 22.21 -17.17 0.06
CA ASN A 214 21.36 -18.11 0.82
C ASN A 214 20.67 -17.47 2.03
N GLN A 215 21.26 -16.41 2.57
CA GLN A 215 20.76 -15.68 3.74
C GLN A 215 20.12 -14.34 3.38
N THR A 216 20.44 -13.79 2.21
CA THR A 216 19.92 -12.49 1.76
C THR A 216 18.72 -12.70 0.83
N GLU A 217 17.59 -12.03 1.11
CA GLU A 217 16.45 -12.05 0.21
C GLU A 217 16.79 -11.29 -1.09
N ILE A 218 17.13 -12.04 -2.14
CA ILE A 218 17.29 -11.47 -3.48
C ILE A 218 15.91 -11.38 -4.14
N VAL A 219 15.49 -10.14 -4.41
CA VAL A 219 14.28 -9.86 -5.18
C VAL A 219 14.69 -9.57 -6.62
N TYR A 220 14.52 -10.57 -7.50
CA TYR A 220 14.70 -10.36 -8.93
C TYR A 220 13.59 -9.45 -9.45
N ILE A 221 13.99 -8.28 -9.93
CA ILE A 221 13.08 -7.30 -10.49
C ILE A 221 12.56 -7.88 -11.81
N GLN A 222 11.25 -8.08 -11.93
CA GLN A 222 10.64 -8.18 -13.24
C GLN A 222 10.89 -6.84 -13.95
N GLU A 223 11.53 -6.88 -15.11
CA GLU A 223 11.54 -5.76 -16.05
C GLU A 223 10.08 -5.55 -16.52
N MET A 224 9.26 -4.93 -15.67
CA MET A 224 8.14 -4.18 -16.20
C MET A 224 8.77 -3.10 -17.06
N SER A 225 8.40 -3.06 -18.34
CA SER A 225 8.85 -1.99 -19.23
C SER A 225 8.59 -0.65 -18.54
N ASN A 226 9.51 0.30 -18.71
CA ASN A 226 9.37 1.64 -18.14
C ASN A 226 8.00 2.25 -18.47
N GLU A 227 7.41 1.87 -19.61
CA GLU A 227 6.08 2.24 -20.06
C GLU A 227 4.96 1.74 -19.15
N ARG A 228 4.94 0.45 -18.76
CA ARG A 228 3.90 -0.08 -17.87
C ARG A 228 3.98 0.52 -16.47
N ARG A 229 5.20 0.73 -15.96
CA ARG A 229 5.43 1.44 -14.69
C ARG A 229 4.93 2.88 -14.77
N MET A 230 5.28 3.58 -15.85
CA MET A 230 4.82 4.94 -16.08
C MET A 230 3.28 4.99 -16.17
N LEU A 231 2.66 4.04 -16.88
CA LEU A 231 1.21 3.94 -17.01
C LEU A 231 0.53 3.73 -15.65
N ALA A 232 1.02 2.79 -14.83
CA ALA A 232 0.48 2.56 -13.49
C ALA A 232 0.57 3.81 -12.61
N GLY A 233 1.70 4.54 -12.68
CA GLY A 233 1.88 5.81 -11.98
C GLY A 233 0.97 6.93 -12.48
N ILE A 234 0.68 6.96 -13.79
CA ILE A 234 -0.30 7.89 -14.36
C ILE A 234 -1.70 7.57 -13.82
N TYR A 235 -2.13 6.30 -13.83
CA TYR A 235 -3.42 5.90 -13.29
C TYR A 235 -3.56 6.26 -11.81
N GLU A 236 -2.56 5.90 -10.98
CA GLU A 236 -2.59 6.22 -9.54
C GLU A 236 -2.71 7.73 -9.30
N ARG A 237 -1.92 8.53 -10.02
CA ARG A 237 -1.98 9.99 -9.92
C ARG A 237 -3.34 10.53 -10.35
N MET A 238 -3.90 10.04 -11.46
CA MET A 238 -5.21 10.50 -11.95
C MET A 238 -6.34 10.11 -10.99
N ILE A 239 -6.28 8.91 -10.39
CA ILE A 239 -7.21 8.51 -9.32
C ILE A 239 -7.12 9.48 -8.15
N MET A 240 -5.92 9.77 -7.66
CA MET A 240 -5.73 10.69 -6.54
C MET A 240 -6.24 12.10 -6.86
N GLU A 241 -5.90 12.64 -8.03
CA GLU A 241 -6.35 13.98 -8.45
C GLU A 241 -7.88 14.07 -8.46
N VAL A 242 -8.56 13.14 -9.14
CA VAL A 242 -10.03 13.15 -9.22
C VAL A 242 -10.67 12.83 -7.88
N ALA A 243 -10.13 11.87 -7.13
CA ALA A 243 -10.69 11.47 -5.85
C ALA A 243 -10.59 12.59 -4.83
N PHE A 244 -9.47 13.31 -4.78
CA PHE A 244 -9.28 14.39 -3.82
C PHE A 244 -10.07 15.64 -4.21
N GLU A 245 -10.29 15.88 -5.50
CA GLU A 245 -11.20 16.92 -5.98
C GLU A 245 -12.64 16.63 -5.52
N LYS A 246 -13.16 15.43 -5.80
CA LYS A 246 -14.49 15.00 -5.33
C LYS A 246 -14.60 14.98 -3.79
N ALA A 247 -13.55 14.53 -3.11
CA ALA A 247 -13.54 14.46 -1.65
C ALA A 247 -13.59 15.85 -0.98
N LYS A 248 -12.93 16.86 -1.57
CA LYS A 248 -13.02 18.24 -1.06
C LYS A 248 -14.47 18.74 -1.06
N GLU A 249 -15.20 18.52 -2.14
CA GLU A 249 -16.61 18.90 -2.24
C GLU A 249 -17.44 18.23 -1.14
N LEU A 250 -17.21 16.93 -0.89
CA LEU A 250 -17.90 16.17 0.16
C LEU A 250 -17.56 16.69 1.56
N ILE A 251 -16.30 17.00 1.86
CA ILE A 251 -15.89 17.54 3.16
C ILE A 251 -16.49 18.94 3.39
N VAL A 252 -16.51 19.81 2.37
CA VAL A 252 -17.13 21.15 2.47
C VAL A 252 -18.64 21.05 2.69
N ASN A 253 -19.30 20.06 2.10
CA ASN A 253 -20.72 19.80 2.33
C ASN A 253 -21.00 19.11 3.68
N GLN A 254 -19.99 18.51 4.32
CA GLN A 254 -20.07 17.94 5.67
C GLN A 254 -19.71 18.94 6.79
N THR A 255 -19.17 20.12 6.47
CA THR A 255 -18.96 21.18 7.48
C THR A 255 -20.31 21.63 8.05
N PRO A 256 -20.47 21.70 9.38
CA PRO A 256 -21.78 21.62 10.00
C PRO A 256 -22.53 22.95 9.97
N ALA A 257 -23.61 23.01 9.19
CA ALA A 257 -24.82 23.72 9.61
C ALA A 257 -25.64 22.92 10.65
N GLN A 258 -25.12 21.79 11.14
CA GLN A 258 -25.81 20.87 12.08
C GLN A 258 -25.00 20.55 13.36
N ALA A 259 -24.12 21.48 13.79
CA ALA A 259 -23.40 21.38 15.08
C ALA A 259 -23.83 22.45 16.08
N LEU A 260 -25.08 22.95 15.96
CA LEU A 260 -25.80 23.63 17.04
C LEU A 260 -27.11 22.85 17.27
N GLY A 261 -27.02 21.77 18.05
CA GLY A 261 -28.22 20.97 18.36
C GLY A 261 -28.01 19.76 19.25
N SER A 262 -26.77 19.35 19.56
CA SER A 262 -26.53 18.19 20.41
C SER A 262 -25.59 18.51 21.55
N PHE A 263 -26.07 19.31 22.49
CA PHE A 263 -25.58 19.32 23.87
C PHE A 263 -26.80 19.26 24.80
N GLY A 264 -27.25 18.04 25.09
CA GLY A 264 -28.32 17.76 26.03
C GLY A 264 -29.19 16.57 25.60
N GLY A 265 -29.04 15.43 26.27
CA GLY A 265 -30.01 14.33 26.16
C GLY A 265 -29.40 12.94 26.11
N PHE A 266 -28.96 12.43 27.25
CA PHE A 266 -28.82 11.00 27.48
C PHE A 266 -30.24 10.41 27.61
N GLN A 267 -30.75 9.72 26.58
CA GLN A 267 -31.86 8.79 26.76
C GLN A 267 -31.97 7.78 25.61
N GLY A 268 -31.82 6.50 25.94
CA GLY A 268 -32.65 5.43 25.39
C GLY A 268 -32.32 4.90 23.99
N PHE A 269 -31.85 3.65 23.97
CA PHE A 269 -32.02 2.72 22.87
C PHE A 269 -33.43 2.77 22.26
N GLN A 270 -33.55 2.96 20.94
CA GLN A 270 -34.46 2.15 20.13
C GLN A 270 -34.15 2.20 18.62
N ASN A 271 -34.31 1.01 18.06
CA ASN A 271 -34.11 0.57 16.70
C ASN A 271 -35.28 1.01 15.80
N GLN A 272 -35.02 1.44 14.55
CA GLN A 272 -35.74 1.10 13.29
C GLN A 272 -35.87 2.23 12.24
N ASN A 273 -35.61 1.79 11.01
CA ASN A 273 -36.16 2.18 9.71
C ASN A 273 -35.81 3.50 9.00
N TRP A 274 -35.17 3.29 7.84
CA TRP A 274 -35.17 4.11 6.65
C TRP A 274 -36.57 4.34 6.08
N THR A 275 -36.93 5.60 5.82
CA THR A 275 -37.69 6.02 4.62
C THR A 275 -37.46 7.52 4.38
N ALA A 276 -37.04 7.86 3.17
CA ALA A 276 -37.01 9.23 2.67
C ALA A 276 -38.39 9.60 2.08
N ASN A 277 -38.95 10.76 2.44
CA ASN A 277 -39.51 11.68 1.45
C ASN A 277 -39.71 13.12 1.98
N THR A 278 -39.51 14.04 1.06
CA THR A 278 -39.63 15.51 1.04
C THR A 278 -40.94 16.12 1.59
N ALA A 279 -40.86 17.32 2.20
CA ALA A 279 -41.68 18.51 1.86
C ALA A 279 -41.48 19.73 2.82
N PHE A 280 -40.95 20.80 2.24
CA PHE A 280 -41.25 22.24 2.39
C PHE A 280 -42.33 22.73 3.40
N GLY A 281 -42.02 23.79 4.16
CA GLY A 281 -43.01 24.83 4.54
C GLY A 281 -43.09 25.30 6.00
N GLN A 282 -42.52 26.49 6.26
CA GLN A 282 -42.94 27.59 7.16
C GLN A 282 -43.78 27.29 8.44
N ALA A 283 -43.35 27.82 9.59
CA ALA A 283 -43.91 29.05 10.20
C ALA A 283 -43.66 29.18 11.73
N ALA A 284 -43.43 30.43 12.12
CA ALA A 284 -43.86 31.07 13.38
C ALA A 284 -43.19 30.68 14.72
N ALA A 285 -42.29 31.58 15.12
CA ALA A 285 -42.42 32.41 16.32
C ALA A 285 -42.95 31.75 17.62
N TRP A 286 -42.03 31.50 18.56
CA TRP A 286 -42.36 31.58 19.98
C TRP A 286 -41.30 32.40 20.71
N ASN A 287 -41.80 33.26 21.58
CA ASN A 287 -41.16 34.43 22.15
C ASN A 287 -40.67 34.10 23.57
N GLN A 288 -39.80 34.97 24.09
CA GLN A 288 -39.54 35.25 25.51
C GLN A 288 -38.57 34.38 26.34
N GLN A 289 -37.71 35.14 27.04
CA GLN A 289 -37.07 34.90 28.34
C GLN A 289 -35.92 33.86 28.34
N GLN A 290 -34.69 34.15 28.78
CA GLN A 290 -34.21 35.12 29.77
C GLN A 290 -32.78 35.60 29.40
N GLN A 291 -32.57 36.91 29.45
CA GLN A 291 -31.25 37.52 29.65
C GLN A 291 -31.22 38.08 31.07
N ALA A 292 -30.39 37.49 31.93
CA ALA A 292 -29.73 38.16 33.06
C ALA A 292 -28.82 37.16 33.78
N GLN A 293 -27.52 37.21 33.54
CA GLN A 293 -26.55 37.61 34.58
C GLN A 293 -25.13 37.66 34.00
N GLN A 294 -24.54 38.84 34.19
CA GLN A 294 -23.12 39.16 34.16
C GLN A 294 -22.40 38.33 35.25
N GLN A 295 -21.10 38.10 35.33
CA GLN A 295 -19.93 38.93 35.04
C GLN A 295 -18.66 38.10 35.43
N MET A 296 -17.50 38.53 34.91
CA MET A 296 -16.14 38.45 35.51
C MET A 296 -15.09 37.38 35.10
N GLN A 297 -13.97 37.95 34.61
CA GLN A 297 -12.54 37.69 34.90
C GLN A 297 -11.71 36.73 34.02
N GLN A 298 -11.11 37.34 32.98
CA GLN A 298 -9.67 37.51 32.62
C GLN A 298 -8.62 36.37 32.73
N PRO A 299 -7.53 36.46 31.91
CA PRO A 299 -6.68 35.34 31.49
C PRO A 299 -5.34 35.25 32.24
N VAL A 300 -4.69 34.08 32.18
CA VAL A 300 -3.29 33.92 32.60
C VAL A 300 -2.43 33.55 31.40
N GLN A 301 -1.51 34.45 31.04
CA GLN A 301 -0.34 34.21 30.20
C GLN A 301 0.79 33.62 31.05
N PHE A 302 1.58 32.70 30.48
CA PHE A 302 2.96 32.50 30.89
C PHE A 302 3.87 32.34 29.68
N GLN A 303 5.07 32.90 29.84
CA GLN A 303 6.02 33.41 28.88
C GLN A 303 7.19 32.41 28.71
N ASP A 304 7.78 32.39 27.52
CA ASP A 304 9.01 31.65 27.15
C ASP A 304 10.22 31.93 28.05
N GLN A 305 11.16 30.98 28.13
CA GLN A 305 12.61 31.24 27.99
C GLN A 305 13.46 29.94 27.81
N PRO A 306 14.70 30.03 27.27
CA PRO A 306 15.30 29.04 26.36
C PRO A 306 16.54 28.28 26.89
N GLN A 307 16.92 27.21 26.17
CA GLN A 307 18.25 26.61 25.84
C GLN A 307 19.45 26.69 26.83
N PRO A 308 20.36 25.67 26.85
CA PRO A 308 21.42 25.64 25.82
C PRO A 308 21.93 24.25 25.38
N ALA A 309 22.59 24.28 24.21
CA ALA A 309 23.36 23.21 23.59
C ALA A 309 24.71 22.96 24.30
N PHE A 310 25.22 21.73 24.20
CA PHE A 310 26.60 21.39 24.55
C PHE A 310 27.32 20.77 23.35
N SER A 311 28.58 21.19 23.19
CA SER A 311 29.51 20.94 22.12
C SER A 311 30.63 19.96 22.53
N GLY A 312 31.34 19.43 21.54
CA GLY A 312 32.69 18.87 21.66
C GLY A 312 32.75 17.37 22.00
N SER A 313 33.72 16.58 21.58
CA SER A 313 34.95 16.84 20.82
C SER A 313 35.60 15.51 20.44
N GLN A 314 36.46 15.57 19.42
CA GLN A 314 37.36 14.54 18.92
C GLN A 314 38.30 13.93 19.98
N GLY A 315 38.80 12.72 19.70
CA GLY A 315 39.92 12.12 20.43
C GLY A 315 40.32 10.74 19.87
N SER A 316 41.25 10.75 18.91
CA SER A 316 41.98 9.61 18.33
C SER A 316 42.95 8.94 19.32
N PHE A 317 43.16 7.62 19.23
CA PHE A 317 44.43 6.96 19.59
C PHE A 317 44.69 5.68 18.79
N GLN A 318 45.99 5.39 18.63
CA GLN A 318 46.66 4.52 17.66
C GLN A 318 46.72 3.03 18.07
N ASN A 319 46.79 2.16 17.05
CA ASN A 319 47.38 0.80 17.05
C ASN A 319 48.90 0.83 17.43
N PRO A 320 49.65 -0.29 17.61
CA PRO A 320 49.43 -1.67 17.11
C PRO A 320 49.84 -2.80 18.11
N ILE A 321 49.72 -4.06 17.70
CA ILE A 321 50.73 -5.13 17.90
C ILE A 321 50.43 -6.27 16.90
N ASP A 322 51.46 -6.59 16.12
CA ASP A 322 51.63 -7.74 15.23
C ASP A 322 52.08 -8.98 16.05
N ILE A 323 52.10 -10.17 15.44
CA ILE A 323 53.03 -11.30 15.67
C ILE A 323 52.34 -12.68 15.44
N THR A 324 52.66 -13.22 14.26
CA THR A 324 53.01 -14.63 13.92
C THR A 324 51.97 -15.73 13.67
N LYS A 325 52.05 -16.23 12.43
CA LYS A 325 51.91 -17.62 11.97
C LYS A 325 53.02 -18.53 12.55
N PRO A 326 52.80 -19.86 12.63
CA PRO A 326 53.19 -20.80 11.56
C PRO A 326 52.03 -21.76 11.20
N GLU A 327 51.79 -22.19 9.95
CA GLU A 327 52.49 -23.28 9.19
C GLU A 327 52.65 -24.57 10.03
N ILE A 328 52.28 -25.80 9.62
CA ILE A 328 52.29 -26.43 8.29
C ILE A 328 51.65 -27.84 8.41
N ASN A 329 51.06 -28.35 7.30
CA ASN A 329 50.98 -29.76 6.82
C ASN A 329 50.21 -30.82 7.64
N ASP A 330 49.68 -31.92 7.08
CA ASP A 330 49.63 -32.47 5.73
C ASP A 330 48.56 -33.59 5.73
N GLU A 331 48.27 -34.10 4.53
CA GLU A 331 47.92 -35.50 4.23
C GLU A 331 46.45 -36.01 4.26
N ASN A 332 46.11 -36.52 3.06
CA ASN A 332 45.25 -37.67 2.73
C ASN A 332 43.74 -37.47 2.45
N LEU A 333 43.47 -37.13 1.17
CA LEU A 333 42.68 -37.87 0.15
C LEU A 333 42.07 -39.24 0.56
N PRO A 334 41.27 -39.90 -0.33
CA PRO A 334 39.95 -39.58 -0.85
C PRO A 334 38.96 -40.77 -0.66
N PHE A 335 37.67 -40.61 -0.96
CA PHE A 335 36.83 -41.57 -1.71
C PHE A 335 35.52 -40.88 -2.12
#